data_AF-A0A915YVC4-F1
#
_entry.id   AF-A0A915YVC4-F1
#
_cell.length_a   1.000
_cell.length_b   1.000
_cell.length_c   1.000
_cell.angle_alpha   90.00
_cell.angle_beta   90.00
_cell.angle_gamma   90.00
#
_symmetry.space_group_name_H-M   'P 1'
#
loop_
_entity.id
_entity.type
_entity.pdbx_description
1 polymer ?
#
loop_
_entity_poly.entity_id
_entity_poly.type
_entity_poly.pdbx_seq_one_letter_code
_entity_poly.pdbx_strand_id
1 'polypeptide(L)'
;MKFRLLFASTVIPSFTKFKTPPREYIPFLQAVLLLNNQEIEEYFRHRGVIPNKSLTEFVSADALYDMNNTLFRSIFADTDNILPPELQNNNQCLNSLRRIGLEHQVNCSIYVECAKEIELQIKQGINPSVVKERAKNLVRYLYENINALRFNSEQLNKIMRIKFVPTERNIRNQFYKKLKEVSLFESFENLCSRKYMNICWTQCPLFDENVELTSSFNEHYPGIDYPSADNIIEHWFVIEKMAKGKSWNRNCKKELKGVINEIYQVMNKISEHKDYELLIRCKIDQPEKRIFLNGDDPFDEQNWVAGRELIFGIQEDLKEGMYKVKDNLKEYKELLMLAGASEIAPPRPPSPNPIFDQKDKLFISLQNKLEIQNNKYHDVIFIIGKEKIGANKYVLSAASTYFDRMFYSGLSESTKDKPEIIIRDTRPDIFRVLLRWLYGKSFEEAIKSVLHNIPAGQSYETYYLTFLVDLLKATDYYGVELKDEVEDIIINSSHIGVTNVCDILKRAKDSDAKRLKDFCEQYIESNRELIIRI
;
A
#
# COMPACT_ATOMS: atom_id res chain seq x y z
N MET A 1 5.41 55.33 46.19
CA MET A 1 5.12 55.12 47.64
C MET A 1 3.86 55.83 48.11
N LYS A 2 3.70 57.17 47.92
CA LYS A 2 2.43 57.89 48.25
C LYS A 2 1.19 57.38 47.50
N PHE A 3 1.31 57.10 46.19
CA PHE A 3 0.19 56.56 45.40
C PHE A 3 -0.20 55.14 45.82
N ARG A 4 0.78 54.25 46.06
CA ARG A 4 0.53 52.90 46.62
C ARG A 4 -0.24 52.93 47.94
N LEU A 5 0.12 53.85 48.84
CA LEU A 5 -0.57 54.03 50.11
C LEU A 5 -2.02 54.50 49.88
N LEU A 6 -2.24 55.51 49.03
CA LEU A 6 -3.58 56.03 48.70
C LEU A 6 -4.46 54.99 47.98
N PHE A 7 -3.88 54.25 47.03
CA PHE A 7 -4.54 53.17 46.30
C PHE A 7 -4.96 52.05 47.26
N ALA A 8 -4.05 51.61 48.15
CA ALA A 8 -4.33 50.58 49.14
C ALA A 8 -5.30 51.03 50.25
N SER A 9 -5.23 52.28 50.70
CA SER A 9 -6.06 52.79 51.80
C SER A 9 -7.43 53.29 51.39
N THR A 10 -7.62 53.70 50.12
CA THR A 10 -8.81 54.45 49.69
C THR A 10 -9.53 53.83 48.50
N VAL A 11 -8.79 53.26 47.54
CA VAL A 11 -9.37 52.75 46.29
C VAL A 11 -9.72 51.27 46.42
N ILE A 12 -8.85 50.44 47.00
CA ILE A 12 -9.10 49.01 47.23
C ILE A 12 -10.36 48.73 48.09
N PRO A 13 -10.58 49.39 49.25
CA PRO A 13 -11.75 49.13 50.08
C PRO A 13 -13.09 49.45 49.40
N SER A 14 -13.09 50.39 48.45
CA SER A 14 -14.30 50.79 47.71
C SER A 14 -14.77 49.70 46.73
N PHE A 15 -13.88 48.82 46.25
CA PHE A 15 -14.26 47.70 45.38
C PHE A 15 -14.94 46.55 46.13
N THR A 16 -14.56 46.31 47.39
CA THR A 16 -15.12 45.23 48.21
C THR A 16 -16.47 45.56 48.86
N LYS A 17 -16.97 46.80 48.66
CA LYS A 17 -18.17 47.32 49.34
C LYS A 17 -19.47 46.80 48.73
N PHE A 18 -19.46 46.37 47.47
CA PHE A 18 -20.66 46.01 46.72
C PHE A 18 -20.67 44.52 46.37
N LYS A 19 -21.81 43.88 46.57
CA LYS A 19 -22.03 42.48 46.13
C LYS A 19 -22.33 42.38 44.64
N THR A 20 -22.98 43.40 44.07
CA THR A 20 -23.28 43.53 42.64
C THR A 20 -22.95 44.96 42.18
N PRO A 21 -22.64 45.20 40.89
CA PRO A 21 -22.29 46.53 40.41
C PRO A 21 -23.47 47.53 40.44
N PRO A 22 -23.42 48.61 41.25
CA PRO A 22 -24.40 49.69 41.12
C PRO A 22 -24.08 50.55 39.88
N ARG A 23 -25.10 51.21 39.30
CA ARG A 23 -24.90 52.11 38.14
C ARG A 23 -23.85 53.20 38.40
N GLU A 24 -23.77 53.68 39.63
CA GLU A 24 -22.83 54.71 40.11
C GLU A 24 -21.37 54.24 40.10
N TYR A 25 -21.13 52.93 39.99
CA TYR A 25 -19.79 52.36 39.92
C TYR A 25 -19.10 52.65 38.58
N ILE A 26 -19.86 52.77 37.48
CA ILE A 26 -19.29 53.01 36.15
C ILE A 26 -18.51 54.32 36.08
N PRO A 27 -19.05 55.48 36.50
CA PRO A 27 -18.29 56.73 36.51
C PRO A 27 -17.02 56.66 37.37
N PHE A 28 -17.09 55.96 38.51
CA PHE A 28 -15.92 55.74 39.36
C PHE A 28 -14.85 54.90 38.65
N LEU A 29 -15.24 53.77 38.06
CA LEU A 29 -14.32 52.91 37.31
C LEU A 29 -13.72 53.65 36.10
N GLN A 30 -14.51 54.44 35.37
CA GLN A 30 -14.00 55.29 34.29
C GLN A 30 -12.92 56.25 34.81
N ALA A 31 -13.19 56.98 35.89
CA ALA A 31 -12.22 57.89 36.48
C ALA A 31 -10.92 57.17 36.88
N VAL A 32 -11.02 55.96 37.43
CA VAL A 32 -9.86 55.12 37.80
C VAL A 32 -9.08 54.64 36.57
N LEU A 33 -9.76 54.13 35.53
CA LEU A 33 -9.13 53.64 34.30
C LEU A 33 -8.45 54.77 33.49
N LEU A 34 -8.99 55.99 33.56
CA LEU A 34 -8.43 57.19 32.93
C LEU A 34 -7.12 57.66 33.59
N LEU A 35 -6.80 57.20 34.80
CA LEU A 35 -5.49 57.45 35.42
C LEU A 35 -4.35 56.75 34.70
N ASN A 36 -4.64 55.73 33.87
CA ASN A 36 -3.65 54.97 33.09
C ASN A 36 -2.46 54.50 33.95
N ASN A 37 -2.76 53.98 35.15
CA ASN A 37 -1.77 53.65 36.15
C ASN A 37 -1.50 52.14 36.17
N GLN A 38 -0.26 51.73 35.89
CA GLN A 38 0.13 50.32 35.79
C GLN A 38 -0.09 49.52 37.08
N GLU A 39 0.04 50.12 38.26
CA GLU A 39 -0.16 49.40 39.54
C GLU A 39 -1.64 49.05 39.75
N ILE A 40 -2.54 49.92 39.26
CA ILE A 40 -3.99 49.66 39.27
C ILE A 40 -4.33 48.60 38.23
N GLU A 41 -3.77 48.69 37.04
CA GLU A 41 -4.00 47.73 35.97
C GLU A 41 -3.55 46.31 36.38
N GLU A 42 -2.39 46.18 37.02
CA GLU A 42 -1.89 44.91 37.58
C GLU A 42 -2.80 44.37 38.69
N TYR A 43 -3.30 45.26 39.55
CA TYR A 43 -4.24 44.86 40.61
C TYR A 43 -5.57 44.34 40.05
N PHE A 44 -6.04 44.91 38.94
CA PHE A 44 -7.29 44.49 38.28
C PHE A 44 -7.15 43.20 37.47
N ARG A 45 -5.96 42.92 36.93
CA ARG A 45 -5.72 41.74 36.08
C ARG A 45 -6.17 40.43 36.72
N HIS A 46 -6.06 40.32 38.04
CA HIS A 46 -6.36 39.09 38.78
C HIS A 46 -7.61 39.19 39.66
N ARG A 47 -8.52 40.14 39.40
CA ARG A 47 -9.69 40.37 40.26
C ARG A 47 -10.98 40.60 39.46
N GLY A 48 -12.07 40.08 40.01
CA GLY A 48 -13.43 40.36 39.55
C GLY A 48 -13.89 41.74 40.01
N VAL A 49 -13.49 42.80 39.30
CA VAL A 49 -13.84 44.20 39.62
C VAL A 49 -14.44 44.96 38.43
N ILE A 50 -14.52 44.32 37.26
CA ILE A 50 -15.10 44.92 36.06
C ILE A 50 -16.57 44.51 35.99
N PRO A 51 -17.51 45.47 35.88
CA PRO A 51 -18.91 45.14 35.76
C PRO A 51 -19.20 44.54 34.39
N ASN A 52 -20.07 43.53 34.36
CA ASN A 52 -20.62 42.99 33.12
C ASN A 52 -21.72 43.89 32.54
N LYS A 53 -22.16 43.62 31.30
CA LYS A 53 -23.13 44.45 30.55
C LYS A 53 -24.39 44.80 31.35
N SER A 54 -25.03 43.81 31.96
CA SER A 54 -26.30 43.99 32.71
C SER A 54 -26.11 44.44 34.16
N LEU A 55 -24.87 44.67 34.62
CA LEU A 55 -24.54 45.03 35.99
C LEU A 55 -25.02 44.01 37.03
N THR A 56 -25.03 42.73 36.65
CA THR A 56 -25.48 41.62 37.51
C THR A 56 -24.33 41.10 38.37
N GLU A 57 -23.08 41.19 37.89
CA GLU A 57 -21.89 40.70 38.59
C GLU A 57 -20.62 41.50 38.25
N PHE A 58 -19.62 41.38 39.12
CA PHE A 58 -18.25 41.79 38.82
C PHE A 58 -17.44 40.60 38.33
N VAL A 59 -16.79 40.78 37.19
CA VAL A 59 -15.97 39.77 36.52
C VAL A 59 -14.55 40.29 36.29
N SER A 60 -13.64 39.38 36.00
CA SER A 60 -12.30 39.73 35.56
C SER A 60 -12.35 40.31 34.15
N ALA A 61 -11.36 41.13 33.79
CA ALA A 61 -11.35 41.75 32.46
C ALA A 61 -11.26 40.71 31.33
N ASP A 62 -10.54 39.60 31.56
CA ASP A 62 -10.38 38.48 30.61
C ASP A 62 -11.63 37.61 30.43
N ALA A 63 -12.67 37.80 31.26
CA ALA A 63 -13.97 37.18 31.06
C ALA A 63 -14.88 37.98 30.10
N LEU A 64 -14.42 39.16 29.65
CA LEU A 64 -15.18 40.08 28.83
C LEU A 64 -14.56 40.26 27.44
N TYR A 65 -15.42 40.50 26.45
CA TYR A 65 -15.03 40.66 25.05
C TYR A 65 -15.27 42.08 24.53
N ASP A 66 -14.30 42.60 23.77
CA ASP A 66 -14.34 43.90 23.13
C ASP A 66 -15.23 43.88 21.87
N MET A 67 -16.33 44.63 21.91
CA MET A 67 -17.32 44.70 20.83
C MET A 67 -16.81 45.38 19.54
N ASN A 68 -15.63 46.00 19.57
CA ASN A 68 -14.98 46.48 18.35
C ASN A 68 -14.56 45.33 17.43
N ASN A 69 -14.25 44.15 17.99
CA ASN A 69 -14.03 42.95 17.20
C ASN A 69 -15.37 42.46 16.62
N THR A 70 -15.42 42.30 15.30
CA THR A 70 -16.66 41.91 14.59
C THR A 70 -17.15 40.52 14.98
N LEU A 71 -16.24 39.57 15.24
CA LEU A 71 -16.60 38.21 15.64
C LEU A 71 -17.19 38.19 17.05
N PHE A 72 -16.55 38.86 18.01
CA PHE A 72 -17.06 38.96 19.38
C PHE A 72 -18.42 39.64 19.42
N ARG A 73 -18.58 40.73 18.68
CA ARG A 73 -19.87 41.40 18.53
C ARG A 73 -20.93 40.49 17.91
N SER A 74 -20.57 39.64 16.96
CA SER A 74 -21.53 38.69 16.39
C SER A 74 -22.01 37.69 17.45
N ILE A 75 -21.11 37.15 18.27
CA ILE A 75 -21.38 36.00 19.16
C ILE A 75 -21.95 36.44 20.52
N PHE A 76 -21.35 37.46 21.14
CA PHE A 76 -21.60 37.85 22.53
C PHE A 76 -22.49 39.09 22.69
N ALA A 77 -22.99 39.71 21.61
CA ALA A 77 -23.78 40.96 21.71
C ALA A 77 -24.95 40.89 22.70
N ASP A 78 -25.58 39.73 22.83
CA ASP A 78 -26.75 39.51 23.67
C ASP A 78 -26.42 38.80 24.98
N THR A 79 -25.13 38.63 25.30
CA THR A 79 -24.67 37.99 26.55
C THR A 79 -24.16 39.04 27.53
N ASP A 80 -23.91 38.60 28.77
CA ASP A 80 -23.27 39.41 29.79
C ASP A 80 -21.73 39.35 29.70
N ASN A 81 -21.14 38.61 28.77
CA ASN A 81 -19.68 38.55 28.58
C ASN A 81 -19.10 39.78 27.86
N ILE A 82 -19.80 40.92 27.88
CA ILE A 82 -19.33 42.15 27.22
C ILE A 82 -19.37 43.32 28.20
N LEU A 83 -18.63 44.38 27.86
CA LEU A 83 -18.59 45.59 28.68
C LEU A 83 -19.93 46.35 28.64
N PRO A 84 -20.28 47.07 29.72
CA PRO A 84 -21.29 48.11 29.68
C PRO A 84 -21.02 49.13 28.56
N PRO A 85 -22.05 49.65 27.88
CA PRO A 85 -21.90 50.62 26.78
C PRO A 85 -21.04 51.83 27.13
N GLU A 86 -21.13 52.32 28.37
CA GLU A 86 -20.38 53.47 28.87
C GLU A 86 -18.87 53.22 28.91
N LEU A 87 -18.45 51.98 29.20
CA LEU A 87 -17.04 51.58 29.17
C LEU A 87 -16.58 51.25 27.76
N GLN A 88 -17.43 50.56 26.98
CA GLN A 88 -17.16 50.17 25.60
C GLN A 88 -16.98 51.37 24.66
N ASN A 89 -17.75 52.43 24.86
CA ASN A 89 -17.73 53.64 24.01
C ASN A 89 -16.60 54.63 24.35
N ASN A 90 -15.85 54.39 25.44
CA ASN A 90 -14.73 55.24 25.84
C ASN A 90 -13.39 54.61 25.44
N ASN A 91 -12.79 55.10 24.35
CA ASN A 91 -11.55 54.57 23.80
C ASN A 91 -10.37 54.53 24.80
N GLN A 92 -10.28 55.50 25.71
CA GLN A 92 -9.21 55.53 26.70
C GLN A 92 -9.40 54.44 27.76
N CYS A 93 -10.64 54.28 28.26
CA CYS A 93 -10.98 53.20 29.18
C CYS A 93 -10.76 51.83 28.53
N LEU A 94 -11.19 51.66 27.27
CA LEU A 94 -11.01 50.43 26.52
C LEU A 94 -9.54 50.05 26.36
N ASN A 95 -8.66 51.01 26.08
CA ASN A 95 -7.22 50.76 26.01
C ASN A 95 -6.64 50.31 27.36
N SER A 96 -7.09 50.88 28.48
CA SER A 96 -6.73 50.42 29.82
C SER A 96 -7.24 49.00 30.09
N LEU A 97 -8.49 48.71 29.74
CA LEU A 97 -9.07 47.38 29.91
C LEU A 97 -8.35 46.32 29.07
N ARG A 98 -7.92 46.64 27.84
CA ARG A 98 -7.09 45.75 27.01
C ARG A 98 -5.74 45.43 27.66
N ARG A 99 -5.10 46.38 28.36
CA ARG A 99 -3.86 46.13 29.13
C ARG A 99 -4.09 45.31 30.40
N ILE A 100 -5.29 45.42 30.98
CA ILE A 100 -5.70 44.65 32.15
C ILE A 100 -5.99 43.19 31.77
N GLY A 101 -6.61 42.95 30.61
CA GLY A 101 -6.89 41.60 30.12
C GLY A 101 -8.12 41.45 29.23
N LEU A 102 -8.80 42.55 28.86
CA LEU A 102 -9.98 42.50 27.99
C LEU A 102 -9.66 41.83 26.66
N GLU A 103 -10.46 40.83 26.31
CA GLU A 103 -10.27 40.06 25.09
C GLU A 103 -10.67 40.88 23.86
N HIS A 104 -9.69 41.18 23.01
CA HIS A 104 -9.85 42.10 21.86
C HIS A 104 -9.36 41.52 20.53
N GLN A 105 -8.55 40.46 20.57
CA GLN A 105 -8.10 39.71 19.39
C GLN A 105 -8.44 38.24 19.57
N VAL A 106 -8.75 37.55 18.48
CA VAL A 106 -9.07 36.12 18.52
C VAL A 106 -7.77 35.33 18.42
N ASN A 107 -7.41 34.62 19.48
CA ASN A 107 -6.38 33.59 19.48
C ASN A 107 -7.02 32.19 19.49
N CYS A 108 -6.21 31.12 19.46
CA CYS A 108 -6.71 29.75 19.47
C CYS A 108 -7.59 29.40 20.67
N SER A 109 -7.23 29.83 21.87
CA SER A 109 -8.02 29.58 23.08
C SER A 109 -9.37 30.29 23.04
N ILE A 110 -9.37 31.57 22.65
CA ILE A 110 -10.59 32.36 22.52
C ILE A 110 -11.51 31.80 21.44
N TYR A 111 -10.95 31.30 20.33
CA TYR A 111 -11.74 30.66 19.29
C TYR A 111 -12.51 29.45 19.85
N VAL A 112 -11.87 28.63 20.69
CA VAL A 112 -12.52 27.49 21.36
C VAL A 112 -13.68 27.97 22.24
N GLU A 113 -13.49 29.04 23.01
CA GLU A 113 -14.56 29.61 23.84
C GLU A 113 -15.71 30.20 23.00
N CYS A 114 -15.41 30.85 21.87
CA CYS A 114 -16.42 31.30 20.92
C CYS A 114 -17.27 30.13 20.39
N ALA A 115 -16.64 28.99 20.06
CA ALA A 115 -17.36 27.80 19.61
C ALA A 115 -18.25 27.20 20.71
N LYS A 116 -17.76 27.12 21.95
CA LYS A 116 -18.53 26.66 23.11
C LYS A 116 -19.72 27.58 23.41
N GLU A 117 -19.54 28.89 23.29
CA GLU A 117 -20.61 29.86 23.49
C GLU A 117 -21.74 29.64 22.47
N ILE A 118 -21.41 29.44 21.19
CA ILE A 118 -22.44 29.12 20.19
C ILE A 118 -23.16 27.81 20.56
N GLU A 119 -22.44 26.77 20.99
CA GLU A 119 -23.05 25.52 21.47
C GLU A 119 -23.96 25.74 22.69
N LEU A 120 -23.58 26.63 23.61
CA LEU A 120 -24.41 27.01 24.75
C LEU A 120 -25.70 27.71 24.31
N GLN A 121 -25.63 28.64 23.36
CA GLN A 121 -26.80 29.33 22.81
C GLN A 121 -27.77 28.36 22.11
N ILE A 122 -27.23 27.33 21.44
CA ILE A 122 -28.04 26.22 20.87
C ILE A 122 -28.79 25.50 21.99
N LYS A 123 -28.10 25.14 23.08
CA LYS A 123 -28.71 24.44 24.23
C LYS A 123 -29.74 25.29 24.96
N GLN A 124 -29.57 26.60 24.98
CA GLN A 124 -30.52 27.55 25.58
C GLN A 124 -31.76 27.81 24.71
N GLY A 125 -31.80 27.30 23.47
CA GLY A 125 -32.94 27.49 22.58
C GLY A 125 -33.05 28.91 22.03
N ILE A 126 -31.94 29.63 21.92
CA ILE A 126 -31.89 30.92 21.21
C ILE A 126 -32.35 30.71 19.76
N ASN A 127 -32.98 31.73 19.17
CA ASN A 127 -33.53 31.65 17.83
C ASN A 127 -32.53 31.03 16.82
N PRO A 128 -32.85 29.86 16.22
CA PRO A 128 -31.92 29.13 15.38
C PRO A 128 -31.38 29.93 14.19
N SER A 129 -32.13 30.89 13.63
CA SER A 129 -31.64 31.70 12.51
C SER A 129 -30.49 32.62 12.93
N VAL A 130 -30.58 33.20 14.13
CA VAL A 130 -29.55 34.08 14.71
C VAL A 130 -28.29 33.26 15.02
N VAL A 131 -28.46 32.13 15.70
CA VAL A 131 -27.34 31.26 16.06
C VAL A 131 -26.67 30.68 14.81
N LYS A 132 -27.45 30.37 13.77
CA LYS A 132 -26.92 29.91 12.47
C LYS A 132 -26.02 30.96 11.82
N GLU A 133 -26.41 32.22 11.83
CA GLU A 133 -25.57 33.28 11.28
C GLU A 133 -24.28 33.49 12.10
N ARG A 134 -24.36 33.44 13.43
CA ARG A 134 -23.19 33.46 14.33
C ARG A 134 -22.22 32.34 14.02
N ALA A 135 -22.75 31.12 13.88
CA ALA A 135 -21.98 29.93 13.56
C ALA A 135 -21.30 30.03 12.19
N LYS A 136 -22.01 30.52 11.16
CA LYS A 136 -21.43 30.78 9.84
C LYS A 136 -20.25 31.75 9.91
N ASN A 137 -20.40 32.85 10.65
CA ASN A 137 -19.33 33.82 10.84
C ASN A 137 -18.11 33.20 11.54
N LEU A 138 -18.31 32.37 12.56
CA LEU A 138 -17.23 31.71 13.26
C LEU A 138 -16.49 30.69 12.38
N VAL A 139 -17.22 29.87 11.62
CA VAL A 139 -16.62 28.89 10.70
C VAL A 139 -15.84 29.59 9.59
N ARG A 140 -16.40 30.65 8.99
CA ARG A 140 -15.68 31.46 7.99
C ARG A 140 -14.40 32.06 8.55
N TYR A 141 -14.44 32.60 9.77
CA TYR A 141 -13.27 33.13 10.45
C TYR A 141 -12.18 32.07 10.61
N LEU A 142 -12.55 30.83 10.96
CA LEU A 142 -11.61 29.71 11.06
C LEU A 142 -10.89 29.45 9.74
N TYR A 143 -11.63 29.38 8.63
CA TYR A 143 -11.07 29.11 7.32
C TYR A 143 -10.11 30.23 6.88
N GLU A 144 -10.48 31.48 7.10
CA GLU A 144 -9.66 32.65 6.75
C GLU A 144 -8.38 32.76 7.61
N ASN A 145 -8.39 32.20 8.84
CA ASN A 145 -7.34 32.43 9.83
C ASN A 145 -6.68 31.14 10.35
N ILE A 146 -6.89 29.99 9.71
CA ILE A 146 -6.41 28.67 10.20
C ILE A 146 -4.91 28.66 10.50
N ASN A 147 -4.11 29.28 9.61
CA ASN A 147 -2.66 29.39 9.73
C ASN A 147 -2.22 30.38 10.83
N ALA A 148 -3.02 31.42 11.07
CA ALA A 148 -2.72 32.46 12.04
C ALA A 148 -3.06 32.01 13.48
N LEU A 149 -4.13 31.20 13.64
CA LEU A 149 -4.60 30.75 14.95
C LEU A 149 -3.65 29.74 15.62
N ARG A 150 -2.83 29.00 14.85
CA ARG A 150 -1.80 28.07 15.35
C ARG A 150 -2.29 27.14 16.47
N PHE A 151 -3.37 26.40 16.20
CA PHE A 151 -3.93 25.44 17.16
C PHE A 151 -2.93 24.35 17.53
N ASN A 152 -2.91 23.97 18.81
CA ASN A 152 -2.32 22.70 19.22
C ASN A 152 -3.32 21.55 19.03
N SER A 153 -2.85 20.30 19.12
CA SER A 153 -3.67 19.10 18.89
C SER A 153 -4.86 18.99 19.84
N GLU A 154 -4.73 19.43 21.10
CA GLU A 154 -5.81 19.36 22.09
C GLU A 154 -6.93 20.37 21.78
N GLN A 155 -6.57 21.62 21.47
CA GLN A 155 -7.52 22.67 21.11
C GLN A 155 -8.27 22.30 19.83
N LEU A 156 -7.56 21.76 18.85
CA LEU A 156 -8.16 21.31 17.62
C LEU A 156 -9.16 20.17 17.85
N ASN A 157 -8.77 19.15 18.62
CA ASN A 157 -9.67 18.04 18.96
C ASN A 157 -10.94 18.54 19.68
N LYS A 158 -10.85 19.60 20.50
CA LYS A 158 -12.02 20.24 21.09
C LYS A 158 -12.90 20.86 20.02
N ILE A 159 -12.34 21.66 19.11
CA ILE A 159 -13.10 22.32 18.02
C ILE A 159 -13.83 21.30 17.16
N MET A 160 -13.18 20.18 16.83
CA MET A 160 -13.78 19.14 15.98
C MET A 160 -15.02 18.47 16.60
N ARG A 161 -15.18 18.56 17.92
CA ARG A 161 -16.24 17.89 18.71
C ARG A 161 -17.37 18.82 19.15
N ILE A 162 -17.15 20.13 19.16
CA ILE A 162 -18.18 21.10 19.56
C ILE A 162 -19.27 21.15 18.48
N LYS A 163 -20.54 21.06 18.90
CA LYS A 163 -21.70 21.06 17.99
C LYS A 163 -22.15 22.47 17.65
N PHE A 164 -21.34 23.20 16.90
CA PHE A 164 -21.65 24.58 16.50
C PHE A 164 -21.75 24.77 14.98
N VAL A 165 -21.34 23.80 14.17
CA VAL A 165 -21.27 23.95 12.72
C VAL A 165 -22.66 23.80 12.10
N PRO A 166 -23.13 24.74 11.27
CA PRO A 166 -24.46 24.65 10.66
C PRO A 166 -24.59 23.48 9.69
N THR A 167 -25.75 22.82 9.73
CA THR A 167 -26.08 21.73 8.80
C THR A 167 -27.04 22.16 7.71
N GLU A 168 -26.98 21.45 6.58
CA GLU A 168 -27.90 21.61 5.46
C GLU A 168 -29.32 21.15 5.86
N ARG A 169 -30.31 22.00 5.61
CA ARG A 169 -31.69 21.77 6.06
C ARG A 169 -32.55 21.09 5.00
N ASN A 170 -32.25 21.23 3.70
CA ASN A 170 -33.35 21.21 2.71
C ASN A 170 -33.15 20.62 1.29
N ILE A 171 -32.15 19.78 1.01
CA ILE A 171 -32.10 19.08 -0.31
C ILE A 171 -32.97 17.80 -0.32
N ARG A 172 -33.35 17.30 0.86
CA ARG A 172 -33.81 15.91 1.04
C ARG A 172 -35.30 15.68 0.68
N ASN A 173 -36.11 16.71 0.47
CA ASN A 173 -37.57 16.57 0.28
C ASN A 173 -38.01 16.28 -1.17
N GLN A 174 -37.11 16.31 -2.17
CA GLN A 174 -37.51 16.11 -3.58
C GLN A 174 -37.68 14.64 -3.97
N PHE A 175 -36.91 13.72 -3.38
CA PHE A 175 -36.88 12.31 -3.80
C PHE A 175 -37.46 11.33 -2.74
N TYR A 176 -37.60 11.77 -1.49
CA TYR A 176 -37.84 10.90 -0.32
C TYR A 176 -39.05 11.35 0.49
N LYS A 177 -39.90 10.40 0.91
CA LYS A 177 -41.19 10.70 1.55
C LYS A 177 -41.15 10.81 3.08
N LYS A 178 -40.09 10.33 3.74
CA LYS A 178 -40.02 10.29 5.21
C LYS A 178 -38.56 10.47 5.65
N LEU A 179 -38.28 11.56 6.37
CA LEU A 179 -36.94 11.85 6.87
C LEU A 179 -36.92 11.93 8.38
N LYS A 180 -35.80 11.47 8.94
CA LYS A 180 -35.38 11.68 10.32
C LYS A 180 -35.08 13.17 10.49
N GLU A 181 -35.53 13.75 11.60
CA GLU A 181 -35.22 15.13 11.97
C GLU A 181 -33.69 15.29 12.08
N VAL A 182 -33.11 16.17 11.27
CA VAL A 182 -31.67 16.43 11.26
C VAL A 182 -31.41 17.58 12.22
N SER A 183 -30.44 17.39 13.12
CA SER A 183 -29.97 18.48 13.97
C SER A 183 -29.52 19.66 13.11
N LEU A 184 -29.92 20.89 13.47
CA LEU A 184 -29.56 22.12 12.75
C LEU A 184 -28.07 22.46 12.85
N PHE A 185 -27.40 21.86 13.83
CA PHE A 185 -25.99 22.05 14.11
C PHE A 185 -25.34 20.72 14.44
N GLU A 186 -24.09 20.56 14.05
CA GLU A 186 -23.31 19.38 14.34
C GLU A 186 -21.82 19.75 14.50
N SER A 187 -21.01 18.80 14.95
CA SER A 187 -19.57 18.95 15.02
C SER A 187 -18.89 18.64 13.68
N PHE A 188 -17.67 19.17 13.45
CA PHE A 188 -16.93 18.93 12.21
C PHE A 188 -16.69 17.43 11.96
N GLU A 189 -16.35 16.66 13.00
CA GLU A 189 -16.03 15.23 12.87
C GLU A 189 -17.20 14.36 12.37
N ASN A 190 -18.43 14.87 12.48
CA ASN A 190 -19.65 14.15 12.10
C ASN A 190 -20.26 14.68 10.79
N LEU A 191 -19.70 15.74 10.21
CA LEU A 191 -20.21 16.37 8.99
C LEU A 191 -19.49 15.84 7.75
N CYS A 192 -20.23 15.74 6.64
CA CYS A 192 -19.65 15.39 5.35
C CYS A 192 -19.92 16.46 4.30
N SER A 193 -19.01 16.57 3.32
CA SER A 193 -19.19 17.46 2.18
C SER A 193 -20.42 17.08 1.37
N ARG A 194 -21.10 18.09 0.81
CA ARG A 194 -22.25 17.88 -0.09
C ARG A 194 -21.85 17.11 -1.34
N LYS A 195 -20.57 17.17 -1.74
CA LYS A 195 -19.98 16.38 -2.82
C LYS A 195 -20.19 14.88 -2.64
N TYR A 196 -20.18 14.39 -1.39
CA TYR A 196 -20.32 12.98 -1.06
C TYR A 196 -21.73 12.64 -0.57
N MET A 197 -22.71 13.50 -0.85
CA MET A 197 -24.09 13.33 -0.37
C MET A 197 -24.61 11.93 -0.69
N ASN A 198 -24.50 11.49 -1.94
CA ASN A 198 -25.06 10.24 -2.45
C ASN A 198 -24.55 8.98 -1.74
N ILE A 199 -23.45 9.05 -0.99
CA ILE A 199 -22.87 7.88 -0.33
C ILE A 199 -23.01 7.90 1.20
N CYS A 200 -23.58 8.96 1.79
CA CYS A 200 -23.61 9.07 3.26
C CYS A 200 -24.80 9.82 3.87
N TRP A 201 -25.69 10.46 3.11
CA TRP A 201 -26.67 11.42 3.64
C TRP A 201 -27.65 10.87 4.70
N THR A 202 -27.84 9.55 4.77
CA THR A 202 -28.68 8.90 5.80
C THR A 202 -27.96 8.71 7.13
N GLN A 203 -26.62 8.69 7.11
CA GLN A 203 -25.76 8.44 8.28
C GLN A 203 -25.05 9.72 8.73
N CYS A 204 -24.70 10.60 7.79
CA CYS A 204 -23.94 11.81 8.04
C CYS A 204 -24.80 13.06 7.74
N PRO A 205 -24.91 14.00 8.68
CA PRO A 205 -25.29 15.37 8.37
C PRO A 205 -24.33 15.99 7.35
N LEU A 206 -24.83 16.94 6.55
CA LEU A 206 -24.04 17.62 5.52
C LEU A 206 -23.76 19.06 5.95
N PHE A 207 -22.60 19.59 5.56
CA PHE A 207 -22.30 21.02 5.72
C PHE A 207 -23.39 21.87 5.05
N ASP A 208 -23.82 22.93 5.72
CA ASP A 208 -24.60 23.99 5.09
C ASP A 208 -23.80 24.62 3.93
N GLU A 209 -24.50 24.95 2.85
CA GLU A 209 -23.90 25.56 1.65
C GLU A 209 -22.94 26.73 1.92
N ASN A 210 -23.21 27.54 2.95
CA ASN A 210 -22.43 28.74 3.24
C ASN A 210 -21.18 28.48 4.08
N VAL A 211 -20.98 27.24 4.55
CA VAL A 211 -19.83 26.84 5.36
C VAL A 211 -19.17 25.58 4.80
N GLU A 212 -19.27 25.38 3.49
CA GLU A 212 -18.56 24.28 2.85
C GLU A 212 -17.05 24.49 2.95
N LEU A 213 -16.32 23.39 3.14
CA LEU A 213 -14.89 23.44 3.44
C LEU A 213 -14.10 23.99 2.26
N THR A 214 -13.11 24.83 2.57
CA THR A 214 -12.18 25.38 1.59
C THR A 214 -11.01 24.40 1.37
N SER A 215 -10.36 24.50 0.19
CA SER A 215 -9.17 23.70 -0.12
C SER A 215 -8.08 23.83 0.95
N SER A 216 -7.84 25.05 1.44
CA SER A 216 -6.83 25.34 2.47
C SER A 216 -7.07 24.61 3.79
N PHE A 217 -8.33 24.39 4.18
CA PHE A 217 -8.65 23.67 5.41
C PHE A 217 -8.49 22.16 5.22
N ASN A 218 -8.89 21.63 4.06
CA ASN A 218 -8.71 20.23 3.71
C ASN A 218 -7.23 19.81 3.59
N GLU A 219 -6.33 20.74 3.22
CA GLU A 219 -4.88 20.48 3.26
C GLU A 219 -4.36 20.22 4.67
N HIS A 220 -4.91 20.91 5.67
CA HIS A 220 -4.55 20.71 7.08
C HIS A 220 -5.22 19.47 7.68
N TYR A 221 -6.42 19.12 7.19
CA TYR A 221 -7.25 18.03 7.71
C TYR A 221 -7.78 17.14 6.59
N PRO A 222 -6.92 16.31 5.97
CA PRO A 222 -7.32 15.48 4.85
C PRO A 222 -8.39 14.47 5.26
N GLY A 223 -9.49 14.43 4.50
CA GLY A 223 -10.57 13.47 4.70
C GLY A 223 -11.56 13.80 5.81
N ILE A 224 -11.46 14.98 6.44
CA ILE A 224 -12.43 15.40 7.48
C ILE A 224 -13.86 15.48 6.96
N ASP A 225 -14.01 15.77 5.67
CA ASP A 225 -15.29 15.93 4.97
C ASP A 225 -15.76 14.66 4.28
N TYR A 226 -14.97 13.59 4.40
CA TYR A 226 -15.19 12.31 3.75
C TYR A 226 -15.82 11.31 4.73
N PRO A 227 -16.91 10.62 4.35
CA PRO A 227 -17.54 9.66 5.23
C PRO A 227 -16.64 8.44 5.46
N SER A 228 -16.69 7.89 6.68
CA SER A 228 -16.02 6.62 6.97
C SER A 228 -16.59 5.48 6.12
N ALA A 229 -15.79 4.47 5.83
CA ALA A 229 -16.26 3.26 5.15
C ALA A 229 -17.46 2.62 5.88
N ASP A 230 -17.46 2.68 7.22
CA ASP A 230 -18.57 2.21 8.05
C ASP A 230 -19.87 2.97 7.77
N ASN A 231 -19.80 4.30 7.73
CA ASN A 231 -20.94 5.15 7.40
C ASN A 231 -21.47 4.89 5.99
N ILE A 232 -20.59 4.62 5.01
CA ILE A 232 -21.00 4.29 3.64
C ILE A 232 -21.73 2.94 3.60
N ILE A 233 -21.25 1.93 4.33
CA ILE A 233 -21.92 0.62 4.43
C ILE A 233 -23.29 0.74 5.10
N GLU A 234 -23.37 1.44 6.23
CA GLU A 234 -24.65 1.69 6.91
C GLU A 234 -25.60 2.53 6.05
N HIS A 235 -25.05 3.47 5.27
CA HIS A 235 -25.82 4.24 4.30
C HIS A 235 -26.45 3.32 3.25
N TRP A 236 -25.65 2.44 2.67
CA TRP A 236 -26.07 1.47 1.67
C TRP A 236 -27.18 0.55 2.18
N PHE A 237 -27.09 0.07 3.42
CA PHE A 237 -28.17 -0.71 4.05
C PHE A 237 -29.49 0.07 4.14
N VAL A 238 -29.43 1.37 4.40
CA VAL A 238 -30.63 2.21 4.42
C VAL A 238 -31.18 2.42 3.02
N ILE A 239 -30.32 2.61 2.00
CA ILE A 239 -30.74 2.77 0.60
C ILE A 239 -31.50 1.53 0.11
N GLU A 240 -30.98 0.33 0.39
CA GLU A 240 -31.63 -0.93 0.06
C GLU A 240 -33.03 -1.02 0.71
N LYS A 241 -33.13 -0.77 2.02
CA LYS A 241 -34.43 -0.74 2.72
C LYS A 241 -35.39 0.30 2.16
N MET A 242 -34.89 1.48 1.80
CA MET A 242 -35.72 2.56 1.24
C MET A 242 -36.25 2.22 -0.15
N ALA A 243 -35.43 1.55 -0.98
CA ALA A 243 -35.81 1.10 -2.31
C ALA A 243 -36.97 0.09 -2.24
N LYS A 244 -36.90 -0.86 -1.30
CA LYS A 244 -37.96 -1.85 -1.05
C LYS A 244 -39.21 -1.24 -0.38
N GLY A 245 -39.01 -0.35 0.59
CA GLY A 245 -40.07 0.18 1.47
C GLY A 245 -41.00 1.27 0.92
N LYS A 246 -41.08 1.51 -0.40
CA LYS A 246 -41.86 2.61 -1.04
C LYS A 246 -41.55 4.03 -0.52
N SER A 247 -40.44 4.20 0.20
CA SER A 247 -39.98 5.47 0.77
C SER A 247 -39.45 6.43 -0.29
N TRP A 248 -39.00 5.88 -1.42
CA TRP A 248 -38.50 6.61 -2.58
C TRP A 248 -39.61 6.88 -3.60
N ASN A 249 -39.57 8.04 -4.28
CA ASN A 249 -40.48 8.34 -5.38
C ASN A 249 -40.18 7.46 -6.61
N ARG A 250 -41.12 6.58 -7.01
CA ARG A 250 -40.92 5.66 -8.15
C ARG A 250 -40.57 6.34 -9.47
N ASN A 251 -40.95 7.61 -9.66
CA ASN A 251 -40.58 8.38 -10.85
C ASN A 251 -39.09 8.76 -10.89
N CYS A 252 -38.39 8.62 -9.76
CA CYS A 252 -36.99 9.00 -9.58
C CYS A 252 -36.06 7.76 -9.58
N LYS A 253 -36.33 6.80 -10.48
CA LYS A 253 -35.55 5.56 -10.66
C LYS A 253 -34.09 5.86 -11.02
N LYS A 254 -33.86 6.88 -11.85
CA LYS A 254 -32.53 7.25 -12.36
C LYS A 254 -31.64 7.76 -11.23
N GLU A 255 -32.20 8.56 -10.33
CA GLU A 255 -31.53 9.14 -9.18
C GLU A 255 -31.15 8.05 -8.16
N LEU A 256 -32.06 7.10 -7.89
CA LEU A 256 -31.75 5.94 -7.04
C LEU A 256 -30.63 5.09 -7.64
N LYS A 257 -30.68 4.80 -8.95
CA LYS A 257 -29.58 4.11 -9.63
C LYS A 257 -28.26 4.89 -9.54
N GLY A 258 -28.31 6.22 -9.66
CA GLY A 258 -27.13 7.07 -9.50
C GLY A 258 -26.49 6.92 -8.12
N VAL A 259 -27.30 6.97 -7.06
CA VAL A 259 -26.87 6.74 -5.68
C VAL A 259 -26.25 5.35 -5.50
N ILE A 260 -26.94 4.30 -5.98
CA ILE A 260 -26.45 2.91 -5.87
C ILE A 260 -25.10 2.74 -6.59
N ASN A 261 -24.98 3.25 -7.82
CA ASN A 261 -23.75 3.13 -8.60
C ASN A 261 -22.59 3.88 -7.95
N GLU A 262 -22.84 5.08 -7.39
CA GLU A 262 -21.80 5.84 -6.70
C GLU A 262 -21.30 5.13 -5.44
N ILE A 263 -22.23 4.51 -4.68
CA ILE A 263 -21.87 3.64 -3.55
C ILE A 263 -20.99 2.48 -4.03
N TYR A 264 -21.35 1.79 -5.12
CA TYR A 264 -20.57 0.65 -5.63
C TYR A 264 -19.18 1.07 -6.07
N GLN A 265 -19.07 2.17 -6.83
CA GLN A 265 -17.79 2.70 -7.28
C GLN A 265 -16.87 3.06 -6.12
N VAL A 266 -17.40 3.72 -5.09
CA VAL A 266 -16.62 4.11 -3.91
C VAL A 266 -16.24 2.88 -3.08
N MET A 267 -17.18 1.97 -2.82
CA MET A 267 -16.91 0.76 -2.06
C MET A 267 -15.94 -0.18 -2.77
N ASN A 268 -15.95 -0.22 -4.11
CA ASN A 268 -14.98 -1.00 -4.88
C ASN A 268 -13.57 -0.43 -4.73
N LYS A 269 -13.39 0.89 -4.81
CA LYS A 269 -12.09 1.53 -4.52
C LYS A 269 -11.64 1.26 -3.09
N ILE A 270 -12.54 1.34 -2.12
CA ILE A 270 -12.24 1.01 -0.71
C ILE A 270 -11.81 -0.48 -0.58
N SER A 271 -12.42 -1.38 -1.34
CA SER A 271 -12.11 -2.81 -1.31
C SER A 271 -10.71 -3.18 -1.83
N GLU A 272 -10.08 -2.31 -2.62
CA GLU A 272 -8.70 -2.50 -3.08
C GLU A 272 -7.67 -2.33 -1.94
N HIS A 273 -8.06 -1.65 -0.85
CA HIS A 273 -7.21 -1.42 0.31
C HIS A 273 -7.42 -2.51 1.37
N LYS A 274 -6.34 -3.24 1.69
CA LYS A 274 -6.35 -4.35 2.65
C LYS A 274 -6.91 -4.00 4.03
N ASP A 275 -6.75 -2.75 4.48
CA ASP A 275 -7.20 -2.29 5.79
C ASP A 275 -8.72 -2.40 5.98
N TYR A 276 -9.49 -2.42 4.89
CA TYR A 276 -10.95 -2.50 4.92
C TYR A 276 -11.50 -3.91 4.69
N GLU A 277 -10.66 -4.89 4.37
CA GLU A 277 -11.09 -6.26 4.06
C GLU A 277 -11.93 -6.87 5.20
N LEU A 278 -11.45 -6.77 6.44
CA LEU A 278 -12.15 -7.30 7.61
C LEU A 278 -13.49 -6.60 7.84
N LEU A 279 -13.53 -5.27 7.73
CA LEU A 279 -14.76 -4.49 7.91
C LEU A 279 -15.83 -4.91 6.89
N ILE A 280 -15.45 -4.96 5.61
CA ILE A 280 -16.35 -5.32 4.51
C ILE A 280 -16.87 -6.74 4.71
N ARG A 281 -15.98 -7.73 4.94
CA ARG A 281 -16.40 -9.12 5.16
C ARG A 281 -17.36 -9.23 6.35
N CYS A 282 -17.01 -8.66 7.49
CA CYS A 282 -17.84 -8.77 8.70
C CYS A 282 -19.23 -8.14 8.53
N LYS A 283 -19.34 -6.99 7.86
CA LYS A 283 -20.62 -6.29 7.71
C LYS A 283 -21.46 -6.74 6.51
N ILE A 284 -20.83 -7.07 5.39
CA ILE A 284 -21.51 -7.29 4.10
C ILE A 284 -21.70 -8.78 3.79
N ASP A 285 -20.74 -9.66 4.13
CA ASP A 285 -20.84 -11.10 3.83
C ASP A 285 -21.81 -11.82 4.80
N GLN A 286 -23.07 -11.41 4.78
CA GLN A 286 -24.14 -11.96 5.62
C GLN A 286 -25.37 -12.29 4.75
N PRO A 287 -26.08 -13.41 5.00
CA PRO A 287 -27.18 -13.86 4.14
C PRO A 287 -28.33 -12.84 3.99
N GLU A 288 -28.61 -12.05 5.02
CA GLU A 288 -29.68 -11.05 5.04
C GLU A 288 -29.31 -9.76 4.32
N LYS A 289 -28.03 -9.54 4.00
CA LYS A 289 -27.53 -8.30 3.40
C LYS A 289 -27.62 -8.36 1.88
N ARG A 290 -28.85 -8.32 1.37
CA ARG A 290 -29.17 -8.32 -0.07
C ARG A 290 -29.02 -6.93 -0.69
N ILE A 291 -27.78 -6.43 -0.75
CA ILE A 291 -27.47 -5.03 -1.08
C ILE A 291 -26.96 -4.81 -2.52
N PHE A 292 -26.75 -5.90 -3.27
CA PHE A 292 -26.32 -5.83 -4.67
C PHE A 292 -27.51 -5.89 -5.61
N LEU A 293 -27.64 -4.90 -6.48
CA LEU A 293 -28.68 -4.82 -7.49
C LEU A 293 -28.27 -5.64 -8.72
N ASN A 294 -28.53 -6.94 -8.69
CA ASN A 294 -28.29 -7.87 -9.80
C ASN A 294 -29.44 -7.87 -10.81
N GLY A 295 -29.79 -6.69 -11.31
CA GLY A 295 -30.87 -6.47 -12.25
C GLY A 295 -31.06 -4.99 -12.56
N ASP A 296 -32.13 -4.65 -13.29
CA ASP A 296 -32.32 -3.30 -13.82
C ASP A 296 -33.28 -2.43 -13.02
N ASP A 297 -34.18 -3.01 -12.23
CA ASP A 297 -35.14 -2.25 -11.46
C ASP A 297 -34.80 -2.26 -9.97
N PRO A 298 -34.37 -1.12 -9.38
CA PRO A 298 -34.11 -1.05 -7.95
C PRO A 298 -35.37 -1.13 -7.09
N PHE A 299 -36.57 -0.98 -7.67
CA PHE A 299 -37.84 -1.13 -6.94
C PHE A 299 -38.40 -2.55 -6.98
N ASP A 300 -37.77 -3.45 -7.75
CA ASP A 300 -38.09 -4.86 -7.75
C ASP A 300 -37.17 -5.57 -6.73
N GLU A 301 -37.78 -6.09 -5.67
CA GLU A 301 -37.06 -6.72 -4.57
C GLU A 301 -36.26 -7.95 -5.02
N GLN A 302 -36.69 -8.63 -6.10
CA GLN A 302 -36.02 -9.81 -6.63
C GLN A 302 -34.67 -9.48 -7.29
N ASN A 303 -34.47 -8.23 -7.71
CA ASN A 303 -33.19 -7.80 -8.27
C ASN A 303 -32.12 -7.60 -7.19
N TRP A 304 -32.49 -7.56 -5.91
CA TRP A 304 -31.55 -7.37 -4.81
C TRP A 304 -31.06 -8.72 -4.27
N VAL A 305 -29.76 -8.94 -4.30
CA VAL A 305 -29.10 -10.19 -3.88
C VAL A 305 -27.94 -9.90 -2.93
N ALA A 306 -27.60 -10.87 -2.09
CA ALA A 306 -26.40 -10.85 -1.26
C ALA A 306 -25.18 -11.24 -2.09
N GLY A 307 -24.00 -10.76 -1.70
CA GLY A 307 -22.75 -11.09 -2.42
C GLY A 307 -22.53 -12.59 -2.52
N ARG A 308 -22.78 -13.33 -1.44
CA ARG A 308 -22.73 -14.81 -1.40
C ARG A 308 -23.68 -15.56 -2.32
N GLU A 309 -24.68 -14.90 -2.89
CA GLU A 309 -25.58 -15.51 -3.87
C GLU A 309 -25.06 -15.35 -5.31
N LEU A 310 -23.96 -14.62 -5.51
CA LEU A 310 -23.40 -14.30 -6.80
C LEU A 310 -22.23 -15.21 -7.17
N ILE A 311 -22.24 -15.67 -8.43
CA ILE A 311 -21.24 -16.59 -8.97
C ILE A 311 -20.69 -16.07 -10.29
N PHE A 312 -19.38 -15.86 -10.35
CA PHE A 312 -18.65 -15.56 -11.58
C PHE A 312 -18.41 -16.85 -12.39
N GLY A 313 -18.52 -16.75 -13.72
CA GLY A 313 -18.19 -17.84 -14.65
C GLY A 313 -19.34 -18.77 -15.03
N ILE A 314 -20.55 -18.60 -14.48
CA ILE A 314 -21.76 -19.31 -14.93
C ILE A 314 -22.46 -18.59 -16.10
N GLN A 315 -23.12 -19.36 -16.98
CA GLN A 315 -23.80 -18.82 -18.16
C GLN A 315 -25.19 -18.28 -17.85
N GLU A 316 -25.90 -18.87 -16.90
CA GLU A 316 -27.26 -18.53 -16.46
C GLU A 316 -27.42 -18.80 -14.96
N ASP A 317 -28.51 -18.29 -14.37
CA ASP A 317 -28.85 -18.54 -12.97
C ASP A 317 -29.13 -20.04 -12.77
N LEU A 318 -28.51 -20.65 -11.76
CA LEU A 318 -28.61 -22.10 -11.56
C LEU A 318 -29.85 -22.48 -10.74
N LYS A 319 -30.09 -21.74 -9.66
CA LYS A 319 -31.25 -21.87 -8.76
C LYS A 319 -31.35 -20.62 -7.86
N GLU A 320 -32.43 -20.53 -7.09
CA GLU A 320 -32.57 -19.48 -6.06
C GLU A 320 -31.36 -19.49 -5.11
N GLY A 321 -30.78 -18.30 -4.89
CA GLY A 321 -29.53 -18.11 -4.15
C GLY A 321 -28.23 -18.46 -4.90
N MET A 322 -28.29 -18.82 -6.19
CA MET A 322 -27.13 -19.07 -7.05
C MET A 322 -27.30 -18.36 -8.40
N TYR A 323 -27.05 -17.05 -8.38
CA TYR A 323 -27.27 -16.15 -9.49
C TYR A 323 -25.97 -15.82 -10.23
N LYS A 324 -26.07 -15.66 -11.53
CA LYS A 324 -25.00 -15.13 -12.37
C LYS A 324 -24.77 -13.67 -12.05
N VAL A 325 -23.50 -13.26 -11.99
CA VAL A 325 -23.14 -11.83 -11.95
C VAL A 325 -23.51 -11.18 -13.29
N LYS A 326 -24.52 -10.30 -13.26
CA LYS A 326 -24.96 -9.51 -14.44
C LYS A 326 -23.95 -8.39 -14.77
N ASP A 327 -24.04 -7.89 -16.00
CA ASP A 327 -23.05 -6.96 -16.56
C ASP A 327 -22.84 -5.69 -15.73
N ASN A 328 -23.91 -5.18 -15.12
CA ASN A 328 -23.85 -3.98 -14.27
C ASN A 328 -23.08 -4.18 -12.95
N LEU A 329 -22.76 -5.42 -12.58
CA LEU A 329 -22.00 -5.75 -11.37
C LEU A 329 -20.60 -6.31 -11.66
N LYS A 330 -20.29 -6.66 -12.92
CA LYS A 330 -19.03 -7.33 -13.28
C LYS A 330 -17.78 -6.51 -12.97
N GLU A 331 -17.87 -5.19 -13.05
CA GLU A 331 -16.76 -4.28 -12.77
C GLU A 331 -16.38 -4.21 -11.28
N TYR A 332 -17.25 -4.70 -10.38
CA TYR A 332 -17.04 -4.65 -8.93
C TYR A 332 -16.57 -6.00 -8.37
N LYS A 333 -15.72 -6.73 -9.11
CA LYS A 333 -15.34 -8.12 -8.80
C LYS A 333 -14.71 -8.24 -7.41
N GLU A 334 -13.75 -7.38 -7.08
CA GLU A 334 -13.04 -7.39 -5.81
C GLU A 334 -13.99 -7.20 -4.63
N LEU A 335 -14.87 -6.19 -4.69
CA LEU A 335 -15.90 -5.94 -3.69
C LEU A 335 -16.86 -7.13 -3.54
N LEU A 336 -17.28 -7.72 -4.65
CA LEU A 336 -18.19 -8.88 -4.66
C LEU A 336 -17.54 -10.10 -4.00
N MET A 337 -16.27 -10.37 -4.28
CA MET A 337 -15.54 -11.47 -3.63
C MET A 337 -15.40 -11.25 -2.12
N LEU A 338 -15.21 -10.01 -1.66
CA LEU A 338 -15.23 -9.69 -0.22
C LEU A 338 -16.63 -9.83 0.40
N ALA A 339 -17.68 -9.61 -0.39
CA ALA A 339 -19.08 -9.80 0.00
C ALA A 339 -19.55 -11.27 -0.05
N GLY A 340 -18.63 -12.21 -0.30
CA GLY A 340 -18.90 -13.65 -0.29
C GLY A 340 -19.18 -14.27 -1.66
N ALA A 341 -19.10 -13.50 -2.75
CA ALA A 341 -19.26 -14.05 -4.09
C ALA A 341 -18.21 -15.13 -4.37
N SER A 342 -18.58 -16.07 -5.24
CA SER A 342 -17.69 -17.15 -5.67
C SER A 342 -17.37 -17.04 -7.14
N GLU A 343 -16.25 -17.63 -7.55
CA GLU A 343 -15.86 -17.72 -8.95
C GLU A 343 -15.64 -19.18 -9.30
N ILE A 344 -16.21 -19.63 -10.42
CA ILE A 344 -15.88 -20.93 -10.97
C ILE A 344 -14.42 -20.90 -11.38
N ALA A 345 -13.58 -21.59 -10.59
CA ALA A 345 -12.25 -21.96 -11.01
C ALA A 345 -12.37 -23.17 -11.95
N PRO A 346 -12.13 -23.02 -13.27
CA PRO A 346 -12.05 -24.19 -14.13
C PRO A 346 -10.94 -25.11 -13.61
N PRO A 347 -11.11 -26.44 -13.69
CA PRO A 347 -10.03 -27.35 -13.33
C PRO A 347 -8.80 -26.99 -14.16
N ARG A 348 -7.61 -27.05 -13.53
CA ARG A 348 -6.37 -26.96 -14.29
C ARG A 348 -6.45 -28.01 -15.40
N PRO A 349 -6.16 -27.65 -16.66
CA PRO A 349 -6.14 -28.65 -17.71
C PRO A 349 -5.25 -29.81 -17.25
N PRO A 350 -5.66 -31.07 -17.52
CA PRO A 350 -4.84 -32.22 -17.16
C PRO A 350 -3.43 -31.99 -17.73
N SER A 351 -2.41 -32.36 -16.93
CA SER A 351 -1.03 -32.33 -17.37
C SER A 351 -0.96 -32.91 -18.79
N PRO A 352 -0.34 -32.21 -19.77
CA PRO A 352 -0.16 -32.79 -21.09
C PRO A 352 0.41 -34.20 -20.93
N ASN A 353 -0.11 -35.18 -21.67
CA ASN A 353 0.55 -36.48 -21.75
C ASN A 353 2.04 -36.23 -22.03
N PRO A 354 2.97 -36.94 -21.36
CA PRO A 354 4.38 -36.80 -21.67
C PRO A 354 4.53 -36.98 -23.17
N ILE A 355 4.98 -35.94 -23.85
CA ILE A 355 5.33 -36.03 -25.26
C ILE A 355 6.56 -36.93 -25.27
N PHE A 356 6.35 -38.22 -25.48
CA PHE A 356 7.44 -39.16 -25.68
C PHE A 356 8.03 -38.85 -27.06
N ASP A 357 9.06 -38.01 -27.09
CA ASP A 357 9.82 -37.75 -28.29
C ASP A 357 10.50 -39.07 -28.72
N GLN A 358 10.21 -39.52 -29.93
CA GLN A 358 10.83 -40.70 -30.52
C GLN A 358 12.37 -40.56 -30.55
N LYS A 359 12.87 -39.32 -30.61
CA LYS A 359 14.29 -38.98 -30.48
C LYS A 359 14.85 -39.42 -29.12
N ASP A 360 14.20 -39.08 -28.01
CA ASP A 360 14.65 -39.42 -26.66
C ASP A 360 14.64 -40.94 -26.44
N LYS A 361 13.58 -41.62 -26.91
CA LYS A 361 13.50 -43.08 -26.84
C LYS A 361 14.68 -43.75 -27.57
N LEU A 362 15.06 -43.22 -28.74
CA LEU A 362 16.20 -43.73 -29.50
C LEU A 362 17.51 -43.49 -28.76
N PHE A 363 17.77 -42.26 -28.29
CA PHE A 363 19.00 -41.95 -27.55
C PHE A 363 19.15 -42.80 -26.28
N ILE A 364 18.10 -42.90 -25.46
CA ILE A 364 18.10 -43.74 -24.26
C ILE A 364 18.38 -45.20 -24.62
N SER A 365 17.78 -45.72 -25.69
CA SER A 365 18.02 -47.09 -26.13
C SER A 365 19.46 -47.33 -26.58
N LEU A 366 20.06 -46.40 -27.34
CA LEU A 366 21.45 -46.49 -27.78
C LEU A 366 22.42 -46.44 -26.58
N GLN A 367 22.21 -45.51 -25.65
CA GLN A 367 23.03 -45.40 -24.44
C GLN A 367 22.94 -46.65 -23.57
N ASN A 368 21.74 -47.20 -23.36
CA ASN A 368 21.58 -48.44 -22.60
C ASN A 368 22.32 -49.62 -23.26
N LYS A 369 22.31 -49.70 -24.60
CA LYS A 369 23.03 -50.73 -25.35
C LYS A 369 24.55 -50.56 -25.28
N LEU A 370 25.07 -49.34 -25.15
CA LEU A 370 26.49 -49.08 -24.92
C LEU A 370 26.96 -49.64 -23.56
N GLU A 371 26.17 -49.44 -22.50
CA GLU A 371 26.55 -49.86 -21.13
C GLU A 371 26.41 -51.37 -20.87
N ILE A 372 25.60 -52.08 -21.67
CA ILE A 372 25.44 -53.53 -21.54
C ILE A 372 26.76 -54.23 -21.93
N GLN A 373 27.37 -54.94 -20.98
CA GLN A 373 28.61 -55.71 -21.22
C GLN A 373 28.44 -56.93 -22.14
N ASN A 374 27.22 -57.20 -22.59
CA ASN A 374 26.95 -58.26 -23.56
C ASN A 374 27.23 -57.75 -24.99
N ASN A 375 28.32 -58.26 -25.59
CA ASN A 375 28.77 -57.95 -26.94
C ASN A 375 27.75 -58.28 -28.06
N LYS A 376 26.55 -58.80 -27.76
CA LYS A 376 25.49 -59.08 -28.75
C LYS A 376 25.12 -57.86 -29.60
N TYR A 377 25.12 -56.67 -29.00
CA TYR A 377 24.69 -55.43 -29.68
C TYR A 377 25.86 -54.62 -30.23
N HIS A 378 27.10 -55.08 -30.09
CA HIS A 378 28.29 -54.36 -30.52
C HIS A 378 28.90 -55.01 -31.75
N ASP A 379 29.15 -54.21 -32.78
CA ASP A 379 29.77 -54.63 -34.04
C ASP A 379 31.24 -54.18 -34.13
N VAL A 380 31.76 -53.51 -33.10
CA VAL A 380 33.19 -53.21 -32.92
C VAL A 380 33.57 -53.40 -31.45
N ILE A 381 34.79 -53.87 -31.21
CA ILE A 381 35.36 -54.00 -29.87
C ILE A 381 36.70 -53.26 -29.81
N PHE A 382 36.83 -52.31 -28.90
CA PHE A 382 38.09 -51.66 -28.58
C PHE A 382 38.82 -52.39 -27.46
N ILE A 383 40.08 -52.72 -27.68
CA ILE A 383 40.98 -53.35 -26.70
C ILE A 383 41.87 -52.26 -26.13
N ILE A 384 41.71 -51.95 -24.85
CA ILE A 384 42.45 -50.89 -24.16
C ILE A 384 43.11 -51.49 -22.93
N GLY A 385 44.42 -51.74 -23.02
CA GLY A 385 45.14 -52.53 -22.02
C GLY A 385 44.54 -53.93 -21.88
N LYS A 386 43.91 -54.21 -20.73
CA LYS A 386 43.23 -55.49 -20.44
C LYS A 386 41.71 -55.42 -20.63
N GLU A 387 41.15 -54.25 -20.90
CA GLU A 387 39.72 -54.05 -21.04
C GLU A 387 39.26 -54.21 -22.49
N LYS A 388 38.08 -54.80 -22.66
CA LYS A 388 37.35 -54.83 -23.93
C LYS A 388 36.11 -53.94 -23.81
N ILE A 389 35.98 -52.96 -24.70
CA ILE A 389 34.87 -52.01 -24.72
C ILE A 389 34.16 -52.16 -26.07
N GLY A 390 32.93 -52.67 -26.05
CA GLY A 390 32.12 -52.82 -27.25
C GLY A 390 31.34 -51.54 -27.59
N ALA A 391 31.16 -51.27 -28.88
CA ALA A 391 30.39 -50.13 -29.37
C ALA A 391 29.72 -50.44 -30.73
N ASN A 392 29.12 -49.41 -31.36
CA ASN A 392 28.44 -49.50 -32.65
C ASN A 392 29.12 -48.62 -33.70
N LYS A 393 29.63 -49.23 -34.78
CA LYS A 393 30.29 -48.54 -35.90
C LYS A 393 29.42 -47.42 -36.45
N TYR A 394 28.15 -47.70 -36.73
CA TYR A 394 27.23 -46.73 -37.32
C TYR A 394 27.00 -45.51 -36.41
N VAL A 395 26.80 -45.72 -35.10
CA VAL A 395 26.59 -44.63 -34.14
C VAL A 395 27.84 -43.75 -34.05
N LEU A 396 29.01 -44.36 -33.93
CA LEU A 396 30.28 -43.62 -33.85
C LEU A 396 30.60 -42.88 -35.15
N SER A 397 30.29 -43.47 -36.31
CA SER A 397 30.49 -42.83 -37.61
C SER A 397 29.55 -41.64 -37.81
N ALA A 398 28.29 -41.77 -37.38
CA ALA A 398 27.34 -40.67 -37.41
C ALA A 398 27.75 -39.50 -36.50
N ALA A 399 28.42 -39.78 -35.38
CA ALA A 399 28.83 -38.79 -34.40
C ALA A 399 30.25 -38.24 -34.62
N SER A 400 31.10 -38.89 -35.42
CA SER A 400 32.51 -38.52 -35.58
C SER A 400 33.07 -38.91 -36.94
N THR A 401 33.60 -37.91 -37.65
CA THR A 401 34.25 -38.09 -38.96
C THR A 401 35.52 -38.95 -38.88
N TYR A 402 36.19 -38.99 -37.71
CA TYR A 402 37.32 -39.89 -37.48
C TYR A 402 36.88 -41.35 -37.53
N PHE A 403 35.83 -41.70 -36.77
CA PHE A 403 35.33 -43.07 -36.73
C PHE A 403 34.67 -43.48 -38.05
N ASP A 404 33.99 -42.55 -38.73
CA ASP A 404 33.46 -42.79 -40.08
C ASP A 404 34.58 -43.20 -41.06
N ARG A 405 35.68 -42.43 -41.10
CA ARG A 405 36.85 -42.80 -41.90
C ARG A 405 37.46 -44.12 -41.45
N MET A 406 37.60 -44.35 -40.15
CA MET A 406 38.17 -45.59 -39.62
C MET A 406 37.39 -46.83 -40.07
N PHE A 407 36.06 -46.76 -40.12
CA PHE A 407 35.21 -47.90 -40.42
C PHE A 407 34.83 -48.03 -41.90
N TYR A 408 34.88 -46.96 -42.69
CA TYR A 408 34.35 -46.96 -44.06
C TYR A 408 35.32 -46.46 -45.15
N SER A 409 36.58 -46.15 -44.83
CA SER A 409 37.59 -45.70 -45.83
C SER A 409 38.27 -46.81 -46.65
N GLY A 410 37.92 -48.08 -46.47
CA GLY A 410 38.51 -49.21 -47.22
C GLY A 410 39.78 -49.81 -46.61
N LEU A 411 40.11 -49.45 -45.35
CA LEU A 411 41.24 -50.01 -44.59
C LEU A 411 40.96 -51.41 -44.02
N SER A 412 41.95 -52.04 -43.38
CA SER A 412 41.83 -53.41 -42.86
C SER A 412 40.71 -53.61 -41.82
N GLU A 413 40.32 -52.52 -41.17
CA GLU A 413 39.27 -52.40 -40.18
C GLU A 413 37.87 -52.38 -40.81
N SER A 414 37.74 -51.90 -42.05
CA SER A 414 36.47 -51.84 -42.77
C SER A 414 36.04 -53.17 -43.40
N THR A 415 36.96 -54.13 -43.54
CA THR A 415 36.70 -55.44 -44.18
C THR A 415 36.33 -56.56 -43.21
N LYS A 416 36.37 -56.31 -41.89
CA LYS A 416 36.00 -57.28 -40.85
C LYS A 416 34.59 -57.04 -40.33
N ASP A 417 33.79 -58.10 -40.22
CA ASP A 417 32.43 -58.04 -39.66
C ASP A 417 32.41 -57.47 -38.23
N LYS A 418 33.34 -57.91 -37.38
CA LYS A 418 33.49 -57.43 -35.99
C LYS A 418 34.96 -57.19 -35.63
N PRO A 419 35.55 -56.05 -36.01
CA PRO A 419 36.95 -55.77 -35.76
C PRO A 419 37.23 -55.59 -34.26
N GLU A 420 38.36 -56.14 -33.83
CA GLU A 420 38.99 -55.79 -32.56
C GLU A 420 40.06 -54.72 -32.83
N ILE A 421 39.90 -53.53 -32.24
CA ILE A 421 40.76 -52.36 -32.46
C ILE A 421 41.58 -52.11 -31.20
N ILE A 422 42.90 -52.14 -31.32
CA ILE A 422 43.80 -51.91 -30.18
C ILE A 422 44.03 -50.41 -30.01
N ILE A 423 43.66 -49.86 -28.85
CA ILE A 423 43.94 -48.47 -28.45
C ILE A 423 45.06 -48.49 -27.42
N ARG A 424 46.17 -47.80 -27.71
CA ARG A 424 47.37 -47.80 -26.86
C ARG A 424 47.53 -46.53 -26.03
N ASP A 425 47.19 -45.38 -26.61
CA ASP A 425 47.55 -44.06 -26.06
C ASP A 425 46.40 -43.37 -25.30
N THR A 426 45.37 -44.12 -24.91
CA THR A 426 44.21 -43.60 -24.17
C THR A 426 43.82 -44.56 -23.05
N ARG A 427 43.52 -44.01 -21.87
CA ARG A 427 43.08 -44.82 -20.73
C ARG A 427 41.64 -45.34 -20.93
N PRO A 428 41.27 -46.51 -20.37
CA PRO A 428 39.92 -47.06 -20.53
C PRO A 428 38.80 -46.13 -20.06
N ASP A 429 39.00 -45.43 -18.95
CA ASP A 429 38.03 -44.50 -18.37
C ASP A 429 37.80 -43.26 -19.25
N ILE A 430 38.87 -42.68 -19.78
CA ILE A 430 38.84 -41.56 -20.73
C ILE A 430 38.09 -41.97 -22.00
N PHE A 431 38.40 -43.16 -22.54
CA PHE A 431 37.74 -43.65 -23.75
C PHE A 431 36.26 -43.94 -23.53
N ARG A 432 35.85 -44.43 -22.35
CA ARG A 432 34.43 -44.62 -22.00
C ARG A 432 33.66 -43.29 -21.99
N VAL A 433 34.25 -42.23 -21.45
CA VAL A 433 33.64 -40.88 -21.45
C VAL A 433 33.45 -40.39 -22.88
N LEU A 434 34.47 -40.53 -23.72
CA LEU A 434 34.38 -40.19 -25.13
C LEU A 434 33.23 -40.94 -25.84
N LEU A 435 33.14 -42.25 -25.66
CA LEU A 435 32.06 -43.05 -26.27
C LEU A 435 30.68 -42.63 -25.76
N ARG A 436 30.53 -42.37 -24.47
CA ARG A 436 29.26 -41.92 -23.88
C ARG A 436 28.81 -40.60 -24.46
N TRP A 437 29.73 -39.64 -24.59
CA TRP A 437 29.45 -38.36 -25.21
C TRP A 437 29.05 -38.51 -26.69
N LEU A 438 29.76 -39.36 -27.44
CA LEU A 438 29.41 -39.69 -28.83
C LEU A 438 28.04 -40.38 -28.98
N TYR A 439 27.54 -41.01 -27.90
CA TYR A 439 26.20 -41.58 -27.82
C TYR A 439 25.13 -40.57 -27.32
N GLY A 440 25.50 -39.29 -27.22
CA GLY A 440 24.59 -38.20 -26.89
C GLY A 440 24.36 -37.99 -25.39
N LYS A 441 25.25 -38.49 -24.52
CA LYS A 441 25.26 -38.06 -23.11
C LYS A 441 25.87 -36.65 -22.99
N SER A 442 25.36 -35.85 -22.05
CA SER A 442 26.08 -34.62 -21.67
C SER A 442 27.43 -34.97 -21.04
N PHE A 443 28.34 -34.00 -20.98
CA PHE A 443 29.64 -34.19 -20.34
C PHE A 443 29.49 -34.67 -18.89
N GLU A 444 28.60 -34.07 -18.10
CA GLU A 444 28.36 -34.42 -16.69
C GLU A 444 27.87 -35.86 -16.54
N GLU A 445 26.97 -36.31 -17.43
CA GLU A 445 26.49 -37.69 -17.41
C GLU A 445 27.58 -38.68 -17.83
N ALA A 446 28.43 -38.31 -18.80
CA ALA A 446 29.46 -39.17 -19.33
C ALA A 446 30.57 -39.46 -18.30
N ILE A 447 30.95 -38.46 -17.50
CA ILE A 447 32.02 -38.57 -16.48
C ILE A 447 31.56 -39.18 -15.15
N LYS A 448 30.25 -39.24 -14.88
CA LYS A 448 29.70 -39.61 -13.57
C LYS A 448 30.32 -40.88 -12.98
N SER A 449 30.45 -41.96 -13.76
CA SER A 449 31.01 -43.22 -13.25
C SER A 449 32.53 -43.19 -13.03
N VAL A 450 33.25 -42.26 -13.66
CA VAL A 450 34.70 -42.10 -13.49
C VAL A 450 34.99 -41.38 -12.18
N LEU A 451 34.22 -40.32 -11.88
CA LEU A 451 34.37 -39.53 -10.66
C LEU A 451 34.00 -40.30 -9.38
N HIS A 452 33.24 -41.40 -9.49
CA HIS A 452 32.94 -42.27 -8.35
C HIS A 452 34.09 -43.22 -7.97
N ASN A 453 35.14 -43.35 -8.78
CA ASN A 453 36.22 -44.33 -8.61
C ASN A 453 37.60 -43.67 -8.47
N ILE A 454 37.71 -42.66 -7.60
CA ILE A 454 38.97 -41.96 -7.36
C ILE A 454 39.93 -42.87 -6.56
N PRO A 455 41.19 -43.06 -7.01
CA PRO A 455 42.16 -43.87 -6.28
C PRO A 455 42.39 -43.39 -4.84
N ALA A 456 42.46 -44.33 -3.90
CA ALA A 456 42.68 -44.03 -2.49
C ALA A 456 43.99 -43.25 -2.28
N GLY A 457 43.92 -42.10 -1.60
CA GLY A 457 45.07 -41.25 -1.29
C GLY A 457 45.36 -40.13 -2.30
N GLN A 458 44.56 -39.97 -3.36
CA GLN A 458 44.65 -38.82 -4.27
C GLN A 458 43.63 -37.73 -3.93
N SER A 459 44.03 -36.46 -4.07
CA SER A 459 43.09 -35.31 -3.98
C SER A 459 42.15 -35.32 -5.19
N TYR A 460 40.88 -35.04 -4.95
CA TYR A 460 39.84 -34.96 -5.98
C TYR A 460 40.24 -33.96 -7.07
N GLU A 461 40.73 -32.78 -6.67
CA GLU A 461 41.08 -31.67 -7.55
C GLU A 461 42.24 -32.04 -8.47
N THR A 462 43.28 -32.66 -7.94
CA THR A 462 44.46 -33.09 -8.73
C THR A 462 44.08 -34.19 -9.72
N TYR A 463 43.29 -35.15 -9.26
CA TYR A 463 42.81 -36.24 -10.10
C TYR A 463 41.91 -35.73 -11.22
N TYR A 464 40.96 -34.85 -10.89
CA TYR A 464 40.01 -34.30 -11.83
C TYR A 464 40.69 -33.47 -12.90
N LEU A 465 41.62 -32.58 -12.53
CA LEU A 465 42.40 -31.81 -13.50
C LEU A 465 43.24 -32.73 -14.42
N THR A 466 43.90 -33.75 -13.87
CA THR A 466 44.65 -34.72 -14.67
C THR A 466 43.74 -35.47 -15.65
N PHE A 467 42.55 -35.87 -15.19
CA PHE A 467 41.53 -36.49 -16.02
C PHE A 467 41.08 -35.59 -17.17
N LEU A 468 40.81 -34.30 -16.91
CA LEU A 468 40.41 -33.34 -17.93
C LEU A 468 41.52 -33.13 -18.98
N VAL A 469 42.77 -33.04 -18.55
CA VAL A 469 43.92 -32.90 -19.46
C VAL A 469 44.13 -34.15 -20.32
N ASP A 470 43.98 -35.36 -19.74
CA ASP A 470 44.04 -36.61 -20.49
C ASP A 470 42.87 -36.73 -21.48
N LEU A 471 41.68 -36.25 -21.10
CA LEU A 471 40.50 -36.22 -21.97
C LEU A 471 40.67 -35.22 -23.11
N LEU A 472 41.23 -34.04 -22.85
CA LEU A 472 41.56 -33.04 -23.87
C LEU A 472 42.49 -33.60 -24.94
N LYS A 473 43.50 -34.37 -24.53
CA LYS A 473 44.40 -35.06 -25.47
C LYS A 473 43.65 -36.09 -26.32
N ALA A 474 42.74 -36.84 -25.72
CA ALA A 474 41.94 -37.82 -26.45
C ALA A 474 40.99 -37.14 -27.45
N THR A 475 40.27 -36.09 -27.03
CA THR A 475 39.30 -35.40 -27.90
C THR A 475 39.96 -34.71 -29.09
N ASP A 476 41.18 -34.19 -28.90
CA ASP A 476 42.03 -33.70 -29.99
C ASP A 476 42.43 -34.83 -30.96
N TYR A 477 42.95 -35.94 -30.43
CA TYR A 477 43.36 -37.08 -31.26
C TYR A 477 42.21 -37.63 -32.11
N TYR A 478 41.01 -37.75 -31.54
CA TYR A 478 39.82 -38.24 -32.25
C TYR A 478 39.09 -37.15 -33.05
N GLY A 479 39.54 -35.89 -32.98
CA GLY A 479 38.97 -34.75 -33.70
C GLY A 479 37.48 -34.53 -33.43
N VAL A 480 37.06 -34.59 -32.16
CA VAL A 480 35.65 -34.41 -31.77
C VAL A 480 35.41 -33.05 -31.10
N GLU A 481 34.20 -32.51 -31.28
CA GLU A 481 33.81 -31.18 -30.77
C GLU A 481 33.87 -31.07 -29.24
N LEU A 482 33.84 -32.19 -28.51
CA LEU A 482 34.03 -32.23 -27.05
C LEU A 482 35.35 -31.56 -26.61
N LYS A 483 36.34 -31.42 -27.51
CA LYS A 483 37.58 -30.69 -27.24
C LYS A 483 37.32 -29.27 -26.73
N ASP A 484 36.48 -28.50 -27.41
CA ASP A 484 36.19 -27.11 -27.05
C ASP A 484 35.48 -27.01 -25.68
N GLU A 485 34.57 -27.94 -25.41
CA GLU A 485 33.87 -28.04 -24.13
C GLU A 485 34.84 -28.37 -22.98
N VAL A 486 35.78 -29.30 -23.20
CA VAL A 486 36.81 -29.64 -22.19
C VAL A 486 37.77 -28.48 -21.95
N GLU A 487 38.16 -27.72 -22.97
CA GLU A 487 38.97 -26.50 -22.80
C GLU A 487 38.27 -25.51 -21.87
N ASP A 488 36.98 -25.25 -22.10
CA ASP A 488 36.18 -24.35 -21.27
C ASP A 488 36.04 -24.84 -19.83
N ILE A 489 35.86 -26.14 -19.64
CA ILE A 489 35.77 -26.71 -18.30
C ILE A 489 37.09 -26.53 -17.55
N ILE A 490 38.24 -26.77 -18.20
CA ILE A 490 39.55 -26.57 -17.57
C ILE A 490 39.74 -25.10 -17.18
N ILE A 491 39.45 -24.16 -18.09
CA ILE A 491 39.56 -22.71 -17.86
C ILE A 491 38.69 -22.28 -16.66
N ASN A 492 37.45 -22.77 -16.60
CA ASN A 492 36.49 -22.36 -15.57
C ASN A 492 36.61 -23.14 -14.25
N SER A 493 37.41 -24.21 -14.20
CA SER A 493 37.48 -25.13 -13.05
C SER A 493 38.16 -24.58 -11.80
N SER A 494 38.73 -23.36 -11.83
CA SER A 494 39.56 -22.78 -10.75
C SER A 494 40.79 -23.61 -10.34
N HIS A 495 41.15 -24.66 -11.10
CA HIS A 495 42.28 -25.54 -10.80
C HIS A 495 43.60 -25.10 -11.43
N ILE A 496 43.60 -24.05 -12.26
CA ILE A 496 44.82 -23.44 -12.82
C ILE A 496 45.40 -22.47 -11.80
N GLY A 497 46.64 -22.71 -11.38
CA GLY A 497 47.37 -21.92 -10.41
C GLY A 497 48.83 -21.71 -10.81
N VAL A 498 49.52 -20.85 -10.06
CA VAL A 498 50.92 -20.47 -10.31
C VAL A 498 51.89 -21.67 -10.34
N THR A 499 51.56 -22.78 -9.68
CA THR A 499 52.41 -23.98 -9.61
C THR A 499 52.23 -24.96 -10.78
N ASN A 500 51.10 -24.91 -11.51
CA ASN A 500 50.76 -25.90 -12.54
C ASN A 500 50.49 -25.30 -13.93
N VAL A 501 50.37 -23.96 -14.04
CA VAL A 501 50.02 -23.28 -15.29
C VAL A 501 51.00 -23.55 -16.44
N CYS A 502 52.30 -23.70 -16.15
CA CYS A 502 53.31 -24.00 -17.17
C CYS A 502 53.13 -25.42 -17.76
N ASP A 503 52.80 -26.40 -16.92
CA ASP A 503 52.53 -27.77 -17.35
C ASP A 503 51.25 -27.84 -18.16
N ILE A 504 50.19 -27.14 -17.72
CA ILE A 504 48.91 -27.07 -18.44
C ILE A 504 49.11 -26.38 -19.80
N LEU A 505 49.89 -25.30 -19.87
CA LEU A 505 50.22 -24.64 -21.14
C LEU A 505 50.93 -25.60 -22.11
N LYS A 506 51.87 -26.41 -21.61
CA LYS A 506 52.54 -27.42 -22.43
C LYS A 506 51.53 -28.44 -22.98
N ARG A 507 50.64 -28.93 -22.13
CA ARG A 507 49.59 -29.88 -22.53
C ARG A 507 48.60 -29.28 -23.52
N ALA A 508 48.24 -28.02 -23.35
CA ALA A 508 47.39 -27.31 -24.29
C ALA A 508 48.05 -27.18 -25.68
N LYS A 509 49.36 -26.92 -25.73
CA LYS A 509 50.14 -26.90 -26.98
C LYS A 509 50.21 -28.28 -27.63
N ASP A 510 50.41 -29.34 -26.84
CA ASP A 510 50.51 -30.72 -27.32
C ASP A 510 49.18 -31.22 -27.93
N SER A 511 48.03 -30.69 -27.48
CA SER A 511 46.69 -31.07 -27.93
C SER A 511 46.02 -30.02 -28.84
N ASP A 512 46.79 -29.10 -29.43
CA ASP A 512 46.31 -27.96 -30.25
C ASP A 512 45.09 -27.21 -29.65
N ALA A 513 45.07 -27.06 -28.33
CA ALA A 513 43.97 -26.51 -27.55
C ALA A 513 44.13 -24.99 -27.43
N LYS A 514 43.63 -24.27 -28.45
CA LYS A 514 43.94 -22.85 -28.64
C LYS A 514 43.41 -21.96 -27.52
N ARG A 515 42.18 -22.18 -27.05
CA ARG A 515 41.56 -21.32 -26.04
C ARG A 515 42.24 -21.50 -24.68
N LEU A 516 42.51 -22.74 -24.31
CA LEU A 516 43.24 -23.05 -23.08
C LEU A 516 44.68 -22.53 -23.13
N LYS A 517 45.36 -22.65 -24.29
CA LYS A 517 46.69 -22.08 -24.49
C LYS A 517 46.69 -20.56 -24.29
N ASP A 518 45.80 -19.84 -24.98
CA ASP A 518 45.72 -18.39 -24.92
C ASP A 518 45.41 -17.92 -23.47
N PHE A 519 44.51 -18.61 -22.77
CA PHE A 519 44.22 -18.36 -21.35
C PHE A 519 45.45 -18.57 -20.46
N CYS A 520 46.19 -19.66 -20.64
CA CYS A 520 47.39 -19.93 -19.84
C CYS A 520 48.50 -18.91 -20.11
N GLU A 521 48.69 -18.47 -21.35
CA GLU A 521 49.67 -17.42 -21.70
C GLU A 521 49.31 -16.09 -21.03
N GLN A 522 48.02 -15.71 -21.05
CA GLN A 522 47.54 -14.51 -20.35
C GLN A 522 47.66 -14.62 -18.82
N TYR A 523 47.38 -15.79 -18.25
CA TYR A 523 47.55 -16.04 -16.82
C TYR A 523 49.02 -15.89 -16.41
N ILE A 524 49.95 -16.43 -17.21
CA ILE A 524 51.39 -16.32 -16.97
C ILE A 524 51.84 -14.87 -17.05
N GLU A 525 51.39 -14.11 -18.05
CA GLU A 525 51.75 -12.71 -18.21
C GLU A 525 51.26 -11.85 -17.03
N SER A 526 50.03 -12.10 -16.58
CA SER A 526 49.42 -11.37 -15.46
C SER A 526 50.04 -11.70 -14.10
N ASN A 527 50.68 -12.86 -13.94
CA ASN A 527 51.22 -13.36 -12.67
C ASN A 527 52.75 -13.62 -12.72
N ARG A 528 53.44 -13.01 -13.70
CA ARG A 528 54.84 -13.29 -14.03
C ARG A 528 55.80 -13.23 -12.84
N GLU A 529 55.65 -12.21 -11.99
CA GLU A 529 56.49 -12.00 -10.79
C GLU A 529 56.38 -13.13 -9.76
N LEU A 530 55.21 -13.77 -9.65
CA LEU A 530 54.98 -14.88 -8.72
C LEU A 530 55.47 -16.20 -9.32
N ILE A 531 55.25 -16.39 -10.63
CA ILE A 531 55.62 -17.62 -11.34
C ILE A 531 57.14 -17.77 -11.45
N ILE A 532 57.91 -16.68 -11.58
CA ILE A 532 59.39 -16.73 -11.61
C ILE A 532 60.00 -17.10 -10.25
N ARG A 533 59.26 -16.90 -9.15
CA ARG A 533 59.76 -17.12 -7.77
C ARG A 533 59.52 -18.54 -7.24
N ILE A 534 58.72 -19.34 -7.94
CA ILE A 534 58.42 -20.75 -7.65
C ILE A 534 59.33 -21.61 -8.51
#